data_AF-A0A645B3H0-F1
#
_entry.id   AF-A0A645B3H0-F1
#
_cell.length_a   1.000
_cell.length_b   1.000
_cell.length_c   1.000
_cell.angle_alpha   90.00
_cell.angle_beta   90.00
_cell.angle_gamma   90.00
#
_symmetry.space_group_name_H-M   'P 1'
#
loop_
_entity.id
_entity.type
_entity.pdbx_description
1 polymer ?
#
loop_
_entity_poly.entity_id
_entity_poly.type
_entity_poly.pdbx_seq_one_letter_code
_entity_poly.pdbx_strand_id
1 'polypeptide(L)'
;MSESSASDDYYVSLLENRKDIVFDKSGILPDCIRNKNSYNFRDKVVKIISNGTPIDDRLFQNLKDHITSEEKSISFNDPNKSFRQIMTVLSDLKVTYTATSEPDPTGDGKFTEKFGYELSDTVRRYERVKIKQKDLVCKPDQPNQFMLNLLKILDYEKGALDTAYSGAGNLRYKLENDLNRTLEEVSDELNDLLNINDKKYTLKIKLERENIELFITRGDGIPLNLDRQSEGFTWLFDLYFNMIKFEKFKPGDIILLDEFRNSLSFATIRELTKKLREYAKKNGLTFVLATQNPMAIDIHHLDEVRLLVPRDDGSTHIINDFDQFGGDGNHDIMAPILGGLTVSRNYMRSDNRKTVFVEGSTDYFYLTAFCEALRQRGTEYDIDFIPINGVGSKKDSPKNVVGQIISIERNPTIFTDSDYAGTEFKKAAESKHISPSSIAEVLGNGKKVIEDAFSPADAEKLGIKTKDGDSNKKFDHAACLSYKIPQIYDELEDETKSNFMKIIDYVMDQ
;
A
#
# COMPACT_ATOMS: atom_id res chain seq x y z
N MET A 1 5.18 38.98 25.80
CA MET A 1 4.58 39.33 24.50
C MET A 1 5.73 39.46 23.53
N SER A 2 5.90 38.46 22.66
CA SER A 2 6.87 38.46 21.57
C SER A 2 6.07 38.28 20.30
N GLU A 3 6.14 39.26 19.42
CA GLU A 3 5.54 39.27 18.09
C GLU A 3 6.13 38.13 17.24
N SER A 4 5.27 37.37 16.57
CA SER A 4 5.65 36.50 15.47
C SER A 4 4.84 36.91 14.24
N SER A 5 5.46 37.65 13.32
CA SER A 5 4.94 37.89 11.99
C SER A 5 5.17 36.65 11.12
N ALA A 6 4.10 36.09 10.56
CA ALA A 6 4.18 35.09 9.49
C ALA A 6 3.80 35.79 8.18
N SER A 7 4.81 36.23 7.43
CA SER A 7 4.67 36.55 6.01
C SER A 7 4.76 35.23 5.25
N ASP A 8 3.62 34.59 5.01
CA ASP A 8 3.58 33.39 4.17
C ASP A 8 3.37 33.80 2.71
N ASP A 9 4.47 33.94 1.97
CA ASP A 9 4.52 34.35 0.56
C ASP A 9 3.68 33.42 -0.35
N TYR A 10 3.31 32.23 0.13
CA TYR A 10 2.45 31.28 -0.57
C TYR A 10 1.02 31.79 -0.78
N TYR A 11 0.44 32.50 0.20
CA TYR A 11 -0.94 33.00 0.09
C TYR A 11 -1.06 34.24 -0.79
N VAL A 12 0.01 35.05 -0.87
CA VAL A 12 0.05 36.24 -1.72
C VAL A 12 0.19 35.85 -3.20
N SER A 13 0.99 34.83 -3.52
CA SER A 13 1.16 34.35 -4.90
C SER A 13 -0.11 33.70 -5.49
N LEU A 14 -0.94 33.08 -4.63
CA LEU A 14 -2.22 32.47 -5.03
C LEU A 14 -3.28 33.52 -5.40
N LEU A 15 -3.19 34.74 -4.82
CA LEU A 15 -4.10 35.86 -5.06
C LEU A 15 -3.76 36.64 -6.33
N GLU A 16 -2.48 36.74 -6.69
CA GLU A 16 -2.03 37.48 -7.88
C GLU A 16 -2.29 36.72 -9.19
N ASN A 17 -2.27 35.38 -9.19
CA ASN A 17 -2.41 34.55 -10.40
C ASN A 17 -3.85 34.34 -10.90
N ARG A 18 -4.87 34.95 -10.28
CA ARG A 18 -6.29 34.72 -10.60
C ARG A 18 -6.95 35.81 -11.42
N LYS A 19 -6.22 36.85 -11.84
CA LYS A 19 -6.86 38.01 -12.47
C LYS A 19 -7.33 37.78 -13.92
N ASP A 20 -6.71 36.92 -14.75
CA ASP A 20 -7.09 36.88 -16.18
C ASP A 20 -6.95 35.50 -16.86
N ILE A 21 -7.66 34.45 -16.42
CA ILE A 21 -7.73 33.19 -17.20
C ILE A 21 -9.14 32.94 -17.74
N VAL A 22 -9.32 33.30 -19.01
CA VAL A 22 -10.41 32.80 -19.87
C VAL A 22 -10.05 31.37 -20.30
N PHE A 23 -10.85 30.39 -19.86
CA PHE A 23 -10.64 28.99 -20.21
C PHE A 23 -11.02 28.70 -21.68
N ASP A 24 -10.01 28.48 -22.53
CA ASP A 24 -10.17 27.73 -23.78
C ASP A 24 -10.36 26.24 -23.41
N LYS A 25 -11.51 25.68 -23.79
CA LYS A 25 -11.99 24.33 -23.40
C LYS A 25 -11.32 23.17 -24.13
N SER A 26 -10.23 23.39 -24.86
CA SER A 26 -9.57 22.35 -25.66
C SER A 26 -8.29 21.75 -25.05
N GLY A 27 -7.78 22.29 -23.93
CA GLY A 27 -6.49 21.88 -23.35
C GLY A 27 -6.51 20.99 -22.09
N ILE A 28 -7.66 20.75 -21.47
CA ILE A 28 -7.73 20.17 -20.11
C ILE A 28 -8.21 18.72 -20.18
N LEU A 29 -7.32 17.84 -20.64
CA LEU A 29 -7.36 16.43 -20.27
C LEU A 29 -5.93 16.04 -19.90
N PRO A 30 -5.67 15.65 -18.63
CA PRO A 30 -4.35 15.17 -18.23
C PRO A 30 -3.94 13.96 -19.08
N ASP A 31 -2.65 13.88 -19.43
CA ASP A 31 -2.12 12.85 -20.34
C ASP A 31 -2.36 11.41 -19.85
N CYS A 32 -2.62 11.20 -18.54
CA CYS A 32 -3.04 9.92 -17.97
C CYS A 32 -4.40 9.40 -18.51
N ILE A 33 -5.19 10.27 -19.15
CA ILE A 33 -6.45 9.92 -19.82
C ILE A 33 -6.24 9.73 -21.33
N ARG A 34 -5.01 9.84 -21.87
CA ARG A 34 -4.72 9.69 -23.31
C ARG A 34 -4.20 8.30 -23.72
N ASN A 35 -4.44 7.26 -22.93
CA ASN A 35 -4.11 5.88 -23.32
C ASN A 35 -5.07 5.35 -24.40
N LYS A 36 -4.65 4.45 -25.30
CA LYS A 36 -5.44 3.99 -26.48
C LYS A 36 -6.83 3.41 -26.18
N ASN A 37 -7.12 3.07 -24.91
CA ASN A 37 -8.44 2.65 -24.45
C ASN A 37 -9.39 3.81 -24.07
N SER A 38 -8.92 5.06 -24.09
CA SER A 38 -9.66 6.24 -23.62
C SER A 38 -10.58 6.89 -24.65
N TYR A 39 -10.63 6.37 -25.88
CA TYR A 39 -11.59 6.82 -26.87
C TYR A 39 -13.05 6.67 -26.40
N ASN A 40 -13.32 5.74 -25.47
CA ASN A 40 -14.65 5.54 -24.87
C ASN A 40 -15.03 6.58 -23.79
N PHE A 41 -14.09 7.43 -23.36
CA PHE A 41 -14.27 8.38 -22.25
C PHE A 41 -14.12 9.85 -22.66
N ARG A 42 -13.83 10.14 -23.94
CA ARG A 42 -13.60 11.51 -24.44
C ARG A 42 -14.79 12.46 -24.30
N ASP A 43 -16.01 11.92 -24.22
CA ASP A 43 -17.25 12.73 -24.25
C ASP A 43 -18.04 12.74 -22.92
N LYS A 44 -17.44 12.27 -21.82
CA LYS A 44 -18.16 12.11 -20.54
C LYS A 44 -17.84 13.25 -19.56
N VAL A 45 -18.86 14.03 -19.24
CA VAL A 45 -18.79 15.19 -18.34
C VAL A 45 -18.75 14.72 -16.88
N VAL A 46 -17.61 14.88 -16.20
CA VAL A 46 -17.52 14.75 -14.74
C VAL A 46 -18.08 16.01 -14.10
N LYS A 47 -19.19 15.88 -13.35
CA LYS A 47 -19.85 17.01 -12.70
C LYS A 47 -19.52 17.00 -11.20
N ILE A 48 -18.67 17.91 -10.76
CA ILE A 48 -18.38 18.11 -9.33
C ILE A 48 -19.52 18.93 -8.75
N ILE A 49 -20.29 18.36 -7.80
CA ILE A 49 -21.38 19.06 -7.10
C ILE A 49 -20.97 19.22 -5.64
N SER A 50 -20.69 20.46 -5.23
CA SER A 50 -20.54 20.83 -3.82
C SER A 50 -21.93 21.09 -3.23
N ASN A 51 -22.31 20.33 -2.20
CA ASN A 51 -23.58 20.48 -1.49
C ASN A 51 -23.43 21.21 -0.15
N GLY A 52 -22.37 22.02 0.00
CA GLY A 52 -22.24 22.93 1.15
C GLY A 52 -23.06 24.21 0.93
N THR A 53 -23.57 24.80 2.01
CA THR A 53 -24.03 26.19 1.97
C THR A 53 -22.84 27.05 1.52
N PRO A 54 -22.98 27.89 0.47
CA PRO A 54 -21.90 28.77 0.05
C PRO A 54 -21.39 29.56 1.27
N ILE A 55 -20.07 29.73 1.38
CA ILE A 55 -19.50 30.71 2.32
C ILE A 55 -20.27 32.01 2.06
N ASP A 56 -20.96 32.52 3.08
CA ASP A 56 -21.80 33.71 2.97
C ASP A 56 -21.02 34.78 2.19
N ASP A 57 -21.56 35.21 1.04
CA ASP A 57 -20.94 36.20 0.16
C ASP A 57 -20.55 37.46 0.96
N ARG A 58 -21.26 37.73 2.05
CA ARG A 58 -20.99 38.84 2.98
C ARG A 58 -19.69 38.63 3.78
N LEU A 59 -19.34 37.40 4.14
CA LEU A 59 -18.08 37.04 4.78
C LEU A 59 -16.92 37.17 3.79
N PHE A 60 -17.13 36.71 2.55
CA PHE A 60 -16.15 36.81 1.47
C PHE A 60 -15.88 38.27 1.08
N GLN A 61 -16.92 39.11 1.10
CA GLN A 61 -16.81 40.52 0.75
C GLN A 61 -16.22 41.36 1.88
N ASN A 62 -16.54 41.07 3.15
CA ASN A 62 -15.86 41.69 4.30
C ASN A 62 -14.34 41.42 4.32
N LEU A 63 -13.92 40.21 3.90
CA LEU A 63 -12.50 39.85 3.74
C LEU A 63 -11.83 40.62 2.60
N LYS A 64 -12.58 40.91 1.53
CA LYS A 64 -12.10 41.67 0.37
C LYS A 64 -11.96 43.16 0.65
N ASP A 65 -12.90 43.72 1.40
CA ASP A 65 -12.97 45.16 1.69
C ASP A 65 -11.96 45.60 2.77
N HIS A 66 -11.41 44.66 3.56
CA HIS A 66 -10.38 44.94 4.58
C HIS A 66 -8.94 44.86 4.08
N ILE A 67 -8.73 44.57 2.78
CA ILE A 67 -7.41 44.56 2.16
C ILE A 67 -7.29 45.83 1.31
N THR A 68 -7.10 46.97 1.97
CA THR A 68 -6.58 48.16 1.29
C THR A 68 -5.09 47.98 1.07
N SER A 69 -4.70 48.05 -0.20
CA SER A 69 -3.31 48.12 -0.64
C SER A 69 -2.57 49.21 0.15
N GLU A 70 -1.41 48.84 0.70
CA GLU A 70 -0.53 49.69 1.52
C GLU A 70 -0.81 49.64 3.04
N GLU A 71 -0.56 48.49 3.67
CA GLU A 71 0.39 48.35 4.80
C GLU A 71 0.47 46.89 5.28
N LYS A 72 1.67 46.49 5.72
CA LYS A 72 2.02 45.14 6.18
C LYS A 72 1.44 44.90 7.59
N SER A 73 0.93 43.67 7.79
CA SER A 73 0.40 43.07 9.04
C SER A 73 -1.05 43.41 9.42
N ILE A 74 -1.93 42.39 9.37
CA ILE A 74 -3.25 42.42 9.99
C ILE A 74 -3.10 41.87 11.41
N SER A 75 -3.18 42.76 12.41
CA SER A 75 -3.33 42.36 13.82
C SER A 75 -4.79 42.05 14.11
N PHE A 76 -5.10 40.78 14.42
CA PHE A 76 -6.43 40.38 14.86
C PHE A 76 -6.61 40.66 16.36
N ASN A 77 -7.45 41.64 16.70
CA ASN A 77 -7.70 42.06 18.09
C ASN A 77 -8.47 41.04 18.96
N ASP A 78 -8.81 39.86 18.45
CA ASP A 78 -9.24 38.72 19.26
C ASP A 78 -8.90 37.40 18.55
N PRO A 79 -7.81 36.73 18.92
CA PRO A 79 -7.31 35.52 18.25
C PRO A 79 -8.29 34.33 18.28
N ASN A 80 -9.31 34.36 19.13
CA ASN A 80 -10.10 33.17 19.43
C ASN A 80 -11.45 33.07 18.72
N LYS A 81 -12.03 34.15 18.21
CA LYS A 81 -13.42 34.11 17.70
C LYS A 81 -13.52 33.80 16.21
N SER A 82 -12.77 34.52 15.38
CA SER A 82 -12.81 34.37 13.92
C SER A 82 -12.03 33.15 13.41
N PHE A 83 -10.91 32.81 14.05
CA PHE A 83 -10.17 31.57 13.76
C PHE A 83 -10.97 30.33 14.13
N ARG A 84 -11.68 30.35 15.27
CA ARG A 84 -12.64 29.29 15.62
C ARG A 84 -13.78 29.22 14.62
N GLN A 85 -14.33 30.34 14.15
CA GLN A 85 -15.37 30.32 13.10
C GLN A 85 -14.87 29.71 11.78
N ILE A 86 -13.66 30.04 11.33
CA ILE A 86 -13.07 29.43 10.13
C ILE A 86 -12.82 27.94 10.32
N MET A 87 -12.24 27.54 11.46
CA MET A 87 -12.02 26.13 11.79
C MET A 87 -13.33 25.36 11.97
N THR A 88 -14.38 25.99 12.48
CA THR A 88 -15.73 25.40 12.58
C THR A 88 -16.35 25.20 11.20
N VAL A 89 -16.22 26.17 10.30
CA VAL A 89 -16.69 26.04 8.91
C VAL A 89 -15.90 24.98 8.14
N LEU A 90 -14.59 24.87 8.37
CA LEU A 90 -13.73 23.82 7.78
C LEU A 90 -13.99 22.43 8.40
N SER A 91 -14.33 22.35 9.69
CA SER A 91 -14.70 21.08 10.32
C SER A 91 -16.09 20.59 9.91
N ASP A 92 -16.98 21.50 9.50
CA ASP A 92 -18.33 21.19 9.00
C ASP A 92 -18.33 20.87 7.49
N LEU A 93 -17.22 21.09 6.79
CA LEU A 93 -17.02 20.74 5.39
C LEU A 93 -16.91 19.21 5.22
N LYS A 94 -18.05 18.54 5.12
CA LYS A 94 -18.13 17.16 4.63
C LYS A 94 -17.80 17.12 3.15
N VAL A 95 -16.55 16.81 2.82
CA VAL A 95 -16.15 16.44 1.46
C VAL A 95 -16.69 15.03 1.20
N THR A 96 -17.85 14.93 0.56
CA THR A 96 -18.36 13.67 0.03
C THR A 96 -17.79 13.45 -1.36
N TYR A 97 -17.01 12.38 -1.53
CA TYR A 97 -16.60 11.88 -2.83
C TYR A 97 -17.75 11.08 -3.43
N THR A 98 -18.51 11.66 -4.35
CA THR A 98 -19.31 10.87 -5.29
C THR A 98 -18.44 10.57 -6.49
N ALA A 99 -17.72 9.44 -6.44
CA ALA A 99 -17.35 8.77 -7.67
C ALA A 99 -18.67 8.25 -8.26
N THR A 100 -19.15 8.88 -9.34
CA THR A 100 -20.03 8.14 -10.24
C THR A 100 -19.13 7.09 -10.90
N SER A 101 -19.03 5.91 -10.29
CA SER A 101 -18.65 4.73 -11.05
C SER A 101 -19.69 4.64 -12.15
N GLU A 102 -19.26 4.80 -13.40
CA GLU A 102 -19.96 4.06 -14.42
C GLU A 102 -19.82 2.59 -14.03
N PRO A 103 -20.90 1.78 -14.12
CA PRO A 103 -20.75 0.34 -13.95
C PRO A 103 -19.60 -0.10 -14.85
N ASP A 104 -18.70 -0.84 -14.23
CA ASP A 104 -17.50 -1.41 -14.81
C ASP A 104 -17.76 -1.86 -16.27
N PRO A 105 -16.89 -1.59 -17.26
CA PRO A 105 -16.96 -2.26 -18.56
C PRO A 105 -16.89 -3.80 -18.47
N THR A 106 -16.68 -4.40 -17.30
CA THR A 106 -16.95 -5.84 -17.03
C THR A 106 -18.45 -6.19 -16.82
N GLY A 107 -19.33 -5.18 -16.85
CA GLY A 107 -20.77 -5.24 -16.57
C GLY A 107 -21.62 -6.00 -17.60
N ASP A 108 -21.01 -6.75 -18.51
CA ASP A 108 -21.68 -7.77 -19.32
C ASP A 108 -21.72 -9.15 -18.64
N GLY A 109 -21.30 -9.24 -17.37
CA GLY A 109 -21.32 -10.49 -16.58
C GLY A 109 -20.12 -11.40 -16.86
N LYS A 110 -19.24 -11.04 -17.80
CA LYS A 110 -18.08 -11.84 -18.21
C LYS A 110 -17.09 -12.12 -17.09
N PHE A 111 -16.92 -11.20 -16.14
CA PHE A 111 -16.05 -11.45 -14.99
C PHE A 111 -16.64 -12.55 -14.10
N THR A 112 -17.92 -12.43 -13.75
CA THR A 112 -18.65 -13.44 -12.98
C THR A 112 -18.71 -14.78 -13.70
N GLU A 113 -18.94 -14.79 -15.02
CA GLU A 113 -18.90 -16.01 -15.85
C GLU A 113 -17.52 -16.67 -15.84
N LYS A 114 -16.45 -15.87 -15.89
CA LYS A 114 -15.07 -16.36 -15.95
C LYS A 114 -14.54 -16.84 -14.60
N PHE A 115 -14.86 -16.15 -13.52
CA PHE A 115 -14.26 -16.36 -12.20
C PHE A 115 -15.23 -16.91 -11.15
N GLY A 116 -16.54 -16.97 -11.45
CA GLY A 116 -17.55 -17.57 -10.59
C GLY A 116 -18.00 -16.72 -9.40
N TYR A 117 -17.60 -15.44 -9.33
CA TYR A 117 -18.02 -14.51 -8.29
C TYR A 117 -18.15 -13.08 -8.82
N GLU A 118 -18.99 -12.28 -8.17
CA GLU A 118 -19.16 -10.85 -8.47
C GLU A 118 -18.06 -10.02 -7.80
N LEU A 119 -17.54 -9.04 -8.55
CA LEU A 119 -16.57 -8.06 -8.06
C LEU A 119 -17.33 -6.92 -7.35
N SER A 120 -16.99 -6.67 -6.09
CA SER A 120 -17.51 -5.52 -5.34
C SER A 120 -16.70 -4.26 -5.63
N ASP A 121 -17.36 -3.11 -5.65
CA ASP A 121 -16.73 -1.77 -5.73
C ASP A 121 -16.85 -1.01 -4.39
N THR A 122 -17.18 -1.71 -3.30
CA THR A 122 -17.43 -1.08 -2.00
C THR A 122 -16.13 -0.53 -1.42
N VAL A 123 -16.10 0.78 -1.19
CA VAL A 123 -15.00 1.48 -0.50
C VAL A 123 -15.36 1.68 0.97
N ARG A 124 -14.50 1.22 1.87
CA ARG A 124 -14.67 1.32 3.33
C ARG A 124 -13.50 2.04 3.93
N ARG A 125 -13.75 3.09 4.69
CA ARG A 125 -12.71 3.76 5.48
C ARG A 125 -12.71 3.19 6.90
N TYR A 126 -11.55 2.78 7.38
CA TYR A 126 -11.40 2.37 8.78
C TYR A 126 -11.29 3.60 9.67
N GLU A 127 -12.22 3.73 10.62
CA GLU A 127 -12.11 4.67 11.73
C GLU A 127 -11.89 3.89 13.02
N ARG A 128 -10.78 4.18 13.70
CA ARG A 128 -10.39 3.39 14.87
C ARG A 128 -11.35 3.61 16.05
N VAL A 129 -11.99 2.54 16.48
CA VAL A 129 -12.71 2.46 17.75
C VAL A 129 -11.86 1.68 18.75
N LYS A 130 -11.27 2.38 19.73
CA LYS A 130 -10.36 1.74 20.70
C LYS A 130 -11.13 0.86 21.69
N ILE A 131 -10.80 -0.43 21.71
CA ILE A 131 -11.30 -1.41 22.68
C ILE A 131 -10.41 -1.33 23.93
N LYS A 132 -11.04 -1.17 25.09
CA LYS A 132 -10.37 -1.04 26.39
C LYS A 132 -10.60 -2.28 27.24
N GLN A 133 -9.80 -2.45 28.29
CA GLN A 133 -9.97 -3.59 29.21
C GLN A 133 -11.38 -3.67 29.79
N LYS A 134 -12.00 -2.52 30.09
CA LYS A 134 -13.36 -2.45 30.62
C LYS A 134 -14.43 -2.93 29.63
N ASP A 135 -14.13 -2.96 28.33
CA ASP A 135 -15.07 -3.38 27.29
C ASP A 135 -15.09 -4.91 27.15
N LEU A 136 -14.09 -5.61 27.70
CA LEU A 136 -14.05 -7.07 27.76
C LEU A 136 -14.96 -7.67 28.84
N VAL A 137 -15.58 -6.82 29.67
CA VAL A 137 -16.44 -7.22 30.79
C VAL A 137 -17.79 -6.51 30.68
N CYS A 138 -18.88 -7.23 30.86
CA CYS A 138 -20.22 -6.65 30.96
C CYS A 138 -21.13 -7.43 31.90
N LYS A 139 -22.25 -6.82 32.28
CA LYS A 139 -23.34 -7.56 32.93
C LYS A 139 -24.15 -8.32 31.88
N PRO A 140 -24.72 -9.50 32.21
CA PRO A 140 -25.52 -10.29 31.27
C PRO A 140 -26.72 -9.54 30.67
N ASP A 141 -27.39 -8.71 31.48
CA ASP A 141 -28.56 -7.91 31.09
C ASP A 141 -28.18 -6.60 30.36
N GLN A 142 -26.93 -6.17 30.49
CA GLN A 142 -26.40 -4.92 29.95
C GLN A 142 -25.08 -5.15 29.19
N PRO A 143 -25.10 -5.91 28.08
CA PRO A 143 -23.90 -6.12 27.26
C PRO A 143 -23.47 -4.80 26.62
N ASN A 144 -22.17 -4.52 26.69
CA ASN A 144 -21.57 -3.36 26.03
C ASN A 144 -21.46 -3.61 24.51
N GLN A 145 -21.10 -2.57 23.74
CA GLN A 145 -21.06 -2.66 22.28
C GLN A 145 -20.04 -3.69 21.77
N PHE A 146 -18.88 -3.81 22.42
CA PHE A 146 -17.87 -4.79 22.04
C PHE A 146 -18.39 -6.22 22.22
N MET A 147 -19.04 -6.51 23.35
CA MET A 147 -19.60 -7.84 23.63
C MET A 147 -20.74 -8.19 22.68
N LEU A 148 -21.56 -7.20 22.28
CA LEU A 148 -22.58 -7.40 21.23
C LEU A 148 -21.96 -7.70 19.86
N ASN A 149 -20.88 -7.00 19.50
CA ASN A 149 -20.15 -7.25 18.25
C ASN A 149 -19.47 -8.63 18.29
N LEU A 150 -18.90 -9.02 19.43
CA LEU A 150 -18.30 -10.33 19.63
C LEU A 150 -19.33 -11.45 19.46
N LEU A 151 -20.52 -11.34 20.06
CA LEU A 151 -21.58 -12.32 19.86
C LEU A 151 -21.94 -12.45 18.37
N LYS A 152 -22.07 -11.32 17.65
CA LYS A 152 -22.34 -11.33 16.21
C LYS A 152 -21.22 -11.99 15.40
N ILE A 153 -19.96 -11.74 15.76
CA ILE A 153 -18.79 -12.41 15.16
C ILE A 153 -18.88 -13.93 15.34
N LEU A 154 -19.39 -14.37 16.49
CA LEU A 154 -19.57 -15.78 16.83
C LEU A 154 -20.90 -16.36 16.30
N ASP A 155 -21.65 -15.61 15.49
CA ASP A 155 -22.97 -15.96 14.92
C ASP A 155 -24.09 -16.13 15.97
N TYR A 156 -24.03 -15.34 17.04
CA TYR A 156 -25.04 -15.26 18.09
C TYR A 156 -25.70 -13.88 18.18
N GLU A 157 -27.01 -13.88 18.42
CA GLU A 157 -27.76 -12.68 18.79
C GLU A 157 -27.80 -12.48 20.32
N LYS A 158 -28.14 -11.26 20.76
CA LYS A 158 -28.29 -10.93 22.18
C LYS A 158 -29.25 -11.89 22.91
N GLY A 159 -30.34 -12.31 22.25
CA GLY A 159 -31.34 -13.20 22.84
C GLY A 159 -30.80 -14.56 23.30
N ALA A 160 -29.63 -14.98 22.80
CA ALA A 160 -28.93 -16.16 23.29
C ALA A 160 -28.51 -16.00 24.77
N LEU A 161 -28.09 -14.80 25.17
CA LEU A 161 -27.80 -14.49 26.58
C LEU A 161 -29.06 -14.53 27.42
N ASP A 162 -30.16 -13.92 26.98
CA ASP A 162 -31.43 -13.92 27.71
C ASP A 162 -31.93 -15.36 27.97
N THR A 163 -31.79 -16.24 26.97
CA THR A 163 -32.13 -17.66 27.09
C THR A 163 -31.19 -18.39 28.07
N ALA A 164 -29.88 -18.15 27.97
CA ALA A 164 -28.90 -18.78 28.85
C ALA A 164 -29.05 -18.36 30.32
N TYR A 165 -29.48 -17.13 30.58
CA TYR A 165 -29.60 -16.54 31.92
C TYR A 165 -31.01 -16.62 32.53
N SER A 166 -32.04 -16.95 31.74
CA SER A 166 -33.41 -17.20 32.24
C SER A 166 -33.62 -18.60 32.82
N GLY A 167 -32.75 -19.55 32.49
CA GLY A 167 -32.87 -20.96 32.91
C GLY A 167 -31.90 -21.39 34.02
N ALA A 168 -31.80 -22.70 34.21
CA ALA A 168 -30.83 -23.30 35.12
C ALA A 168 -29.39 -23.18 34.58
N GLY A 169 -28.39 -23.31 35.46
CA GLY A 169 -26.97 -23.09 35.11
C GLY A 169 -26.40 -23.98 33.99
N ASN A 170 -27.10 -25.06 33.62
CA ASN A 170 -26.75 -25.94 32.52
C ASN A 170 -26.87 -25.26 31.14
N LEU A 171 -27.85 -24.38 30.93
CA LEU A 171 -28.01 -23.65 29.66
C LEU A 171 -26.88 -22.65 29.45
N ARG A 172 -26.47 -21.96 30.53
CA ARG A 172 -25.33 -21.06 30.51
C ARG A 172 -24.02 -21.79 30.22
N TYR A 173 -23.79 -22.94 30.87
CA TYR A 173 -22.61 -23.76 30.60
C TYR A 173 -22.57 -24.26 29.15
N LYS A 174 -23.72 -24.64 28.59
CA LYS A 174 -23.81 -25.02 27.16
C LYS A 174 -23.42 -23.87 26.24
N LEU A 175 -23.98 -22.67 26.44
CA LEU A 175 -23.65 -21.49 25.63
C LEU A 175 -22.18 -21.11 25.77
N GLU A 176 -21.62 -21.12 26.98
CA GLU A 176 -20.20 -20.85 27.23
C GLU A 176 -19.30 -21.80 26.42
N ASN A 177 -19.60 -23.11 26.44
CA ASN A 177 -18.83 -24.09 25.67
C ASN A 177 -18.95 -23.87 24.15
N ASP A 178 -20.15 -23.59 23.66
CA ASP A 178 -20.38 -23.35 22.23
C ASP A 178 -19.64 -22.08 21.77
N LEU A 179 -19.70 -20.98 22.53
CA LEU A 179 -18.96 -19.74 22.24
C LEU A 179 -17.45 -19.96 22.26
N ASN A 180 -16.93 -20.68 23.26
CA ASN A 180 -15.50 -20.95 23.36
C ASN A 180 -14.98 -21.82 22.21
N ARG A 181 -15.78 -22.78 21.72
CA ARG A 181 -15.41 -23.57 20.53
C ARG A 181 -15.22 -22.68 19.30
N THR A 182 -16.14 -21.74 19.05
CA THR A 182 -16.01 -20.81 17.92
C THR A 182 -14.88 -19.80 18.14
N LEU A 183 -14.61 -19.39 19.39
CA LEU A 183 -13.49 -18.51 19.74
C LEU A 183 -12.11 -19.13 19.48
N GLU A 184 -11.99 -20.46 19.40
CA GLU A 184 -10.74 -21.12 18.99
C GLU A 184 -10.37 -20.72 17.56
N GLU A 185 -11.33 -20.77 16.63
CA GLU A 185 -11.12 -20.35 15.23
C GLU A 185 -10.80 -18.86 15.12
N VAL A 186 -11.52 -18.01 15.88
CA VAL A 186 -11.22 -16.57 15.96
C VAL A 186 -9.82 -16.32 16.53
N SER A 187 -9.38 -17.15 17.49
CA SER A 187 -8.02 -17.06 18.04
C SER A 187 -6.99 -17.42 16.98
N ASP A 188 -7.20 -18.47 16.19
CA ASP A 188 -6.29 -18.89 15.14
C ASP A 188 -6.17 -17.82 14.04
N GLU A 189 -7.28 -17.28 13.56
CA GLU A 189 -7.26 -16.18 12.58
C GLU A 189 -6.59 -14.92 13.12
N LEU A 190 -6.90 -14.57 14.38
CA LEU A 190 -6.25 -13.45 15.04
C LEU A 190 -4.74 -13.69 15.12
N ASN A 191 -4.29 -14.90 15.46
CA ASN A 191 -2.88 -15.25 15.47
C ASN A 191 -2.26 -15.18 14.07
N ASP A 192 -2.92 -15.68 13.04
CA ASP A 192 -2.40 -15.60 11.66
C ASP A 192 -2.09 -14.17 11.24
N LEU A 193 -2.93 -13.22 11.68
CA LEU A 193 -2.73 -11.78 11.49
C LEU A 193 -1.69 -11.19 12.48
N LEU A 194 -1.71 -11.62 13.75
CA LEU A 194 -0.91 -11.07 14.85
C LEU A 194 0.44 -11.75 15.08
N ASN A 195 0.85 -12.79 14.33
CA ASN A 195 2.03 -13.64 14.60
C ASN A 195 3.38 -12.91 14.43
N ILE A 196 3.51 -11.75 15.05
CA ILE A 196 4.66 -10.88 15.21
C ILE A 196 5.67 -11.55 16.17
N ASN A 197 5.23 -12.50 17.02
CA ASN A 197 6.05 -13.24 18.00
C ASN A 197 5.69 -14.74 18.04
N ASP A 198 6.59 -15.58 18.55
CA ASP A 198 6.39 -17.04 18.71
C ASP A 198 5.26 -17.47 19.69
N LYS A 199 4.67 -16.53 20.44
CA LYS A 199 3.65 -16.84 21.45
C LYS A 199 2.25 -16.57 20.92
N LYS A 200 1.43 -17.61 20.84
CA LYS A 200 0.02 -17.52 20.44
C LYS A 200 -0.86 -16.86 21.50
N TYR A 201 -1.83 -16.09 21.01
CA TYR A 201 -2.94 -15.53 21.76
C TYR A 201 -4.10 -16.53 21.80
N THR A 202 -4.76 -16.65 22.96
CA THR A 202 -5.97 -17.47 23.10
C THR A 202 -7.08 -16.64 23.71
N LEU A 203 -8.24 -16.66 23.07
CA LEU A 203 -9.47 -16.00 23.51
C LEU A 203 -10.36 -17.01 24.22
N LYS A 204 -10.88 -16.64 25.40
CA LYS A 204 -11.87 -17.44 26.13
C LYS A 204 -12.92 -16.56 26.75
N ILE A 205 -14.19 -16.89 26.59
CA ILE A 205 -15.29 -16.21 27.25
C ILE A 205 -15.78 -17.03 28.44
N LYS A 206 -16.13 -16.35 29.53
CA LYS A 206 -16.74 -16.96 30.71
C LYS A 206 -18.05 -16.28 31.04
N LEU A 207 -19.10 -17.07 31.21
CA LEU A 207 -20.44 -16.64 31.54
C LEU A 207 -20.67 -16.89 33.05
N GLU A 208 -20.36 -15.90 33.89
CA GLU A 208 -20.61 -15.99 35.33
C GLU A 208 -22.04 -15.58 35.70
N ARG A 209 -22.41 -15.63 36.98
CA ARG A 209 -23.78 -15.24 37.41
C ARG A 209 -24.04 -13.75 37.22
N GLU A 210 -23.05 -12.93 37.53
CA GLU A 210 -23.21 -11.48 37.56
C GLU A 210 -22.50 -10.78 36.41
N ASN A 211 -21.52 -11.44 35.79
CA ASN A 211 -20.68 -10.85 34.74
C ASN A 211 -20.42 -11.85 33.60
N ILE A 212 -20.13 -11.29 32.43
CA ILE A 212 -19.56 -11.97 31.28
C ILE A 212 -18.19 -11.34 31.04
N GLU A 213 -17.16 -12.17 30.87
CA GLU A 213 -15.78 -11.70 30.66
C GLU A 213 -15.11 -12.45 29.51
N LEU A 214 -14.48 -11.69 28.60
CA LEU A 214 -13.54 -12.20 27.60
C LEU A 214 -12.11 -12.11 28.15
N PHE A 215 -11.49 -13.27 28.32
CA PHE A 215 -10.09 -13.41 28.66
C PHE A 215 -9.25 -13.52 27.38
N ILE A 216 -8.13 -12.81 27.37
CA ILE A 216 -7.10 -12.93 26.34
C ILE A 216 -5.84 -13.40 27.07
N THR A 217 -5.26 -14.51 26.65
CA THR A 217 -4.03 -15.06 27.24
C THR A 217 -2.94 -15.20 26.19
N ARG A 218 -1.66 -15.18 26.58
CA ARG A 218 -0.54 -15.29 25.63
C ARG A 218 0.53 -16.28 26.11
N GLY A 219 0.46 -17.52 25.62
CA GLY A 219 1.43 -18.58 25.89
C GLY A 219 1.41 -19.14 27.33
N ASP A 220 1.57 -18.30 28.35
CA ASP A 220 1.67 -18.68 29.77
C ASP A 220 0.32 -18.90 30.47
N GLY A 221 -0.80 -18.70 29.75
CA GLY A 221 -2.15 -18.83 30.28
C GLY A 221 -2.55 -17.70 31.24
N ILE A 222 -1.71 -16.68 31.43
CA ILE A 222 -2.04 -15.53 32.28
C ILE A 222 -2.89 -14.54 31.46
N PRO A 223 -4.06 -14.11 31.97
CA PRO A 223 -4.84 -13.08 31.31
C PRO A 223 -4.04 -11.79 31.16
N LEU A 224 -3.92 -11.31 29.92
CA LEU A 224 -3.30 -10.03 29.65
C LEU A 224 -4.27 -8.90 29.97
N ASN A 225 -3.71 -7.75 30.36
CA ASN A 225 -4.46 -6.51 30.48
C ASN A 225 -4.30 -5.70 29.20
N LEU A 226 -5.40 -5.49 28.47
CA LEU A 226 -5.44 -4.82 27.17
C LEU A 226 -4.92 -3.37 27.25
N ASP A 227 -5.25 -2.66 28.33
CA ASP A 227 -4.83 -1.26 28.55
C ASP A 227 -3.32 -1.14 28.87
N ARG A 228 -2.66 -2.27 29.18
CA ARG A 228 -1.20 -2.33 29.42
C ARG A 228 -0.42 -2.86 28.22
N GLN A 229 -1.09 -3.19 27.11
CA GLN A 229 -0.41 -3.67 25.91
C GLN A 229 0.20 -2.51 25.11
N SER A 230 1.11 -2.87 24.19
CA SER A 230 1.68 -1.90 23.27
C SER A 230 0.60 -1.28 22.40
N GLU A 231 0.81 -0.03 22.02
CA GLU A 231 -0.12 0.68 21.13
C GLU A 231 -0.32 -0.08 19.81
N GLY A 232 0.72 -0.78 19.33
CA GLY A 232 0.60 -1.61 18.14
C GLY A 232 -0.25 -2.84 18.27
N PHE A 233 -0.13 -3.56 19.38
CA PHE A 233 -1.04 -4.67 19.65
C PHE A 233 -2.49 -4.16 19.74
N THR A 234 -2.73 -3.08 20.51
CA THR A 234 -4.10 -2.56 20.66
C THR A 234 -4.69 -2.07 19.34
N TRP A 235 -3.91 -1.39 18.49
CA TRP A 235 -4.39 -0.95 17.18
C TRP A 235 -4.79 -2.11 16.28
N LEU A 236 -3.97 -3.16 16.23
CA LEU A 236 -4.26 -4.32 15.38
C LEU A 236 -5.42 -5.15 15.93
N PHE A 237 -5.54 -5.24 17.27
CA PHE A 237 -6.70 -5.83 17.93
C PHE A 237 -7.99 -5.04 17.60
N ASP A 238 -7.93 -3.70 17.65
CA ASP A 238 -9.04 -2.82 17.26
C ASP A 238 -9.41 -2.99 15.79
N LEU A 239 -8.42 -3.10 14.89
CA LEU A 239 -8.63 -3.32 13.45
C LEU A 239 -9.30 -4.67 13.22
N TYR A 240 -8.80 -5.71 13.89
CA TYR A 240 -9.30 -7.06 13.72
C TYR A 240 -10.77 -7.17 14.14
N PHE A 241 -11.09 -6.77 15.37
CA PHE A 241 -12.43 -6.96 15.93
C PHE A 241 -13.47 -5.95 15.43
N ASN A 242 -13.08 -4.73 15.05
CA ASN A 242 -14.07 -3.74 14.58
C ASN A 242 -14.25 -3.74 13.07
N MET A 243 -13.34 -4.36 12.32
CA MET A 243 -13.40 -4.32 10.86
C MET A 243 -13.12 -5.67 10.24
N ILE A 244 -11.92 -6.26 10.43
CA ILE A 244 -11.52 -7.46 9.66
C ILE A 244 -12.47 -8.62 9.89
N LYS A 245 -12.80 -8.90 11.16
CA LYS A 245 -13.64 -10.02 11.56
C LYS A 245 -15.13 -9.66 11.63
N PHE A 246 -15.43 -8.38 11.84
CA PHE A 246 -16.81 -7.90 11.97
C PHE A 246 -17.50 -7.72 10.62
N GLU A 247 -16.77 -7.21 9.63
CA GLU A 247 -17.30 -7.00 8.28
C GLU A 247 -17.26 -8.30 7.47
N LYS A 248 -18.30 -8.51 6.66
CA LYS A 248 -18.32 -9.56 5.65
C LYS A 248 -17.85 -8.96 4.33
N PHE A 249 -16.54 -9.03 4.09
CA PHE A 249 -15.99 -8.53 2.84
C PHE A 249 -16.36 -9.42 1.66
N LYS A 250 -16.43 -8.79 0.49
CA LYS A 250 -16.52 -9.47 -0.80
C LYS A 250 -15.24 -9.24 -1.59
N PRO A 251 -14.85 -10.18 -2.47
CA PRO A 251 -13.80 -9.92 -3.45
C PRO A 251 -14.10 -8.62 -4.21
N GLY A 252 -13.10 -7.73 -4.28
CA GLY A 252 -13.21 -6.39 -4.84
C GLY A 252 -13.28 -5.25 -3.83
N ASP A 253 -13.67 -5.52 -2.58
CA ASP A 253 -13.77 -4.48 -1.56
C ASP A 253 -12.44 -3.74 -1.37
N ILE A 254 -12.52 -2.41 -1.26
CA ILE A 254 -11.40 -1.51 -1.05
C ILE A 254 -11.46 -0.96 0.38
N ILE A 255 -10.38 -1.14 1.13
CA ILE A 255 -10.26 -0.69 2.51
C ILE A 255 -9.23 0.44 2.59
N LEU A 256 -9.69 1.62 2.99
CA LEU A 256 -8.85 2.80 3.19
C LEU A 256 -8.39 2.86 4.65
N LEU A 257 -7.07 2.82 4.85
CA LEU A 257 -6.43 3.02 6.15
C LEU A 257 -5.66 4.34 6.12
N ASP A 258 -6.19 5.32 6.84
CA ASP A 258 -5.58 6.64 6.98
C ASP A 258 -4.65 6.67 8.21
N GLU A 259 -3.56 7.42 8.10
CA GLU A 259 -2.50 7.53 9.10
C GLU A 259 -2.04 6.18 9.67
N PHE A 260 -1.34 5.40 8.83
CA PHE A 260 -0.64 4.20 9.31
C PHE A 260 0.38 4.62 10.41
N ARG A 261 0.02 4.37 11.67
CA ARG A 261 0.55 5.10 12.83
C ARG A 261 2.08 5.06 12.96
N ASN A 262 2.66 6.23 13.21
CA ASN A 262 4.06 6.46 13.59
C ASN A 262 4.47 5.88 14.96
N SER A 263 3.52 5.40 15.76
CA SER A 263 3.77 4.87 17.12
C SER A 263 4.07 3.37 17.17
N LEU A 264 4.12 2.70 16.02
CA LEU A 264 4.51 1.30 15.89
C LEU A 264 6.03 1.21 15.74
N SER A 265 6.66 0.17 16.31
CA SER A 265 8.07 -0.12 15.99
C SER A 265 8.22 -0.50 14.53
N PHE A 266 9.40 -0.19 13.97
CA PHE A 266 9.73 -0.46 12.57
C PHE A 266 9.44 -1.90 12.12
N ALA A 267 9.84 -2.90 12.93
CA ALA A 267 9.57 -4.30 12.65
C ALA A 267 8.06 -4.61 12.59
N THR A 268 7.27 -4.02 13.49
CA THR A 268 5.81 -4.23 13.56
C THR A 268 5.10 -3.70 12.32
N ILE A 269 5.55 -2.57 11.79
CA ILE A 269 4.97 -1.95 10.59
C ILE A 269 5.16 -2.85 9.38
N ARG A 270 6.39 -3.32 9.17
CA ARG A 270 6.75 -4.19 8.04
C ARG A 270 6.00 -5.52 8.09
N GLU A 271 5.94 -6.15 9.26
CA GLU A 271 5.17 -7.39 9.42
C GLU A 271 3.68 -7.17 9.20
N LEU A 272 3.12 -6.07 9.70
CA LEU A 272 1.72 -5.74 9.51
C LEU A 272 1.38 -5.49 8.02
N THR A 273 2.17 -4.71 7.29
CA THR A 273 1.91 -4.46 5.86
C THR A 273 1.96 -5.76 5.06
N LYS A 274 2.94 -6.63 5.36
CA LYS A 274 3.00 -7.99 4.79
C LYS A 274 1.74 -8.81 5.11
N LYS A 275 1.28 -8.79 6.36
CA LYS A 275 0.07 -9.53 6.77
C LYS A 275 -1.21 -9.00 6.16
N LEU A 276 -1.36 -7.68 6.04
CA LEU A 276 -2.48 -7.07 5.32
C LEU A 276 -2.46 -7.45 3.84
N ARG A 277 -1.28 -7.51 3.21
CA ARG A 277 -1.09 -7.96 1.83
C ARG A 277 -1.49 -9.43 1.65
N GLU A 278 -1.03 -10.32 2.53
CA GLU A 278 -1.42 -11.75 2.54
C GLU A 278 -2.94 -11.90 2.69
N TYR A 279 -3.54 -11.17 3.64
CA TYR A 279 -4.98 -11.18 3.87
C TYR A 279 -5.77 -10.64 2.66
N ALA A 280 -5.32 -9.54 2.06
CA ALA A 280 -5.93 -8.97 0.87
C ALA A 280 -5.91 -9.96 -0.30
N LYS A 281 -4.76 -10.59 -0.57
CA LYS A 281 -4.64 -11.60 -1.62
C LYS A 281 -5.56 -12.78 -1.40
N LYS A 282 -5.59 -13.33 -0.17
CA LYS A 282 -6.43 -14.49 0.18
C LYS A 282 -7.93 -14.20 0.00
N ASN A 283 -8.35 -12.98 0.30
CA ASN A 283 -9.78 -12.60 0.31
C ASN A 283 -10.20 -11.76 -0.90
N GLY A 284 -9.30 -11.49 -1.85
CA GLY A 284 -9.56 -10.66 -3.03
C GLY A 284 -9.83 -9.19 -2.69
N LEU A 285 -9.20 -8.64 -1.66
CA LEU A 285 -9.41 -7.27 -1.19
C LEU A 285 -8.28 -6.34 -1.64
N THR A 286 -8.51 -5.03 -1.58
CA THR A 286 -7.46 -4.02 -1.76
C THR A 286 -7.35 -3.15 -0.51
N PHE A 287 -6.18 -3.11 0.13
CA PHE A 287 -5.89 -2.10 1.15
C PHE A 287 -5.18 -0.90 0.50
N VAL A 288 -5.68 0.31 0.76
CA VAL A 288 -5.02 1.56 0.41
C VAL A 288 -4.54 2.22 1.70
N LEU A 289 -3.22 2.27 1.86
CA LEU A 289 -2.56 2.80 3.05
C LEU A 289 -2.01 4.19 2.77
N ALA A 290 -2.45 5.21 3.52
CA ALA A 290 -1.79 6.51 3.52
C ALA A 290 -0.74 6.55 4.64
N THR A 291 0.52 6.83 4.29
CA THR A 291 1.62 6.80 5.25
C THR A 291 2.78 7.73 4.88
N GLN A 292 3.41 8.30 5.92
CA GLN A 292 4.72 8.96 5.86
C GLN A 292 5.81 8.07 6.46
N ASN A 293 5.47 6.84 6.86
CA ASN A 293 6.39 5.94 7.52
C ASN A 293 7.18 5.11 6.50
N PRO A 294 8.51 5.28 6.42
CA PRO A 294 9.33 4.55 5.45
C PRO A 294 9.30 3.04 5.64
N MET A 295 9.01 2.53 6.85
CA MET A 295 8.95 1.09 7.09
C MET A 295 7.71 0.40 6.51
N ALA A 296 6.70 1.18 6.11
CA ALA A 296 5.56 0.63 5.41
C ALA A 296 5.87 0.29 3.95
N ILE A 297 6.99 0.82 3.42
CA ILE A 297 7.45 0.54 2.07
C ILE A 297 8.27 -0.74 2.06
N ASP A 298 7.87 -1.65 1.19
CA ASP A 298 8.53 -2.93 0.98
C ASP A 298 9.33 -2.88 -0.33
N ILE A 299 10.65 -3.05 -0.24
CA ILE A 299 11.54 -3.00 -1.41
C ILE A 299 11.26 -4.15 -2.40
N HIS A 300 10.56 -5.21 -1.97
CA HIS A 300 10.14 -6.31 -2.85
C HIS A 300 8.79 -6.05 -3.53
N HIS A 301 8.09 -4.98 -3.15
CA HIS A 301 6.76 -4.61 -3.68
C HIS A 301 6.65 -3.11 -3.95
N LEU A 302 7.69 -2.51 -4.54
CA LEU A 302 7.68 -1.09 -4.88
C LEU A 302 6.59 -0.70 -5.90
N ASP A 303 6.05 -1.66 -6.63
CA ASP A 303 4.89 -1.52 -7.52
C ASP A 303 3.58 -1.17 -6.79
N GLU A 304 3.52 -1.38 -5.47
CA GLU A 304 2.39 -0.98 -4.63
C GLU A 304 2.46 0.51 -4.23
N VAL A 305 3.62 1.15 -4.39
CA VAL A 305 3.86 2.52 -3.93
C VAL A 305 3.21 3.53 -4.88
N ARG A 306 2.53 4.53 -4.32
CA ARG A 306 1.99 5.69 -5.05
C ARG A 306 2.49 6.96 -4.37
N LEU A 307 3.06 7.89 -5.15
CA LEU A 307 3.57 9.15 -4.61
C LEU A 307 2.55 10.26 -4.83
N LEU A 308 2.22 10.99 -3.77
CA LEU A 308 1.40 12.19 -3.85
C LEU A 308 2.32 13.41 -3.93
N VAL A 309 2.27 14.13 -5.05
CA VAL A 309 3.09 15.31 -5.31
C VAL A 309 2.19 16.54 -5.40
N PRO A 310 2.34 17.53 -4.50
CA PRO A 310 1.61 18.78 -4.60
C PRO A 310 2.09 19.57 -5.82
N ARG A 311 1.19 20.35 -6.42
CA ARG A 311 1.48 21.26 -7.53
C ARG A 311 1.25 22.71 -7.11
N ASP A 312 1.90 23.61 -7.82
CA ASP A 312 1.80 25.07 -7.59
C ASP A 312 0.38 25.61 -7.79
N ASP A 313 -0.46 24.89 -8.55
CA ASP A 313 -1.87 25.23 -8.77
C ASP A 313 -2.80 24.78 -7.61
N GLY A 314 -2.24 24.22 -6.53
CA GLY A 314 -2.97 23.70 -5.38
C GLY A 314 -3.57 22.32 -5.60
N SER A 315 -3.38 21.69 -6.76
CA SER A 315 -3.77 20.29 -7.01
C SER A 315 -2.71 19.31 -6.50
N THR A 316 -3.08 18.03 -6.40
CA THR A 316 -2.15 16.95 -6.08
C THR A 316 -2.11 15.96 -7.24
N HIS A 317 -0.92 15.62 -7.69
CA HIS A 317 -0.68 14.58 -8.67
C HIS A 317 -0.33 13.28 -7.97
N ILE A 318 -0.92 12.18 -8.44
CA ILE A 318 -0.51 10.83 -8.02
C ILE A 318 0.42 10.30 -9.09
N ILE A 319 1.66 10.01 -8.72
CA ILE A 319 2.59 9.27 -9.56
C ILE A 319 2.38 7.79 -9.26
N ASN A 320 1.92 7.05 -10.26
CA ASN A 320 1.57 5.64 -10.19
C ASN A 320 2.37 4.75 -11.16
N ASP A 321 3.22 5.36 -11.99
CA ASP A 321 4.06 4.67 -12.96
C ASP A 321 5.41 4.32 -12.30
N PHE A 322 5.48 3.13 -11.70
CA PHE A 322 6.69 2.65 -11.01
C PHE A 322 7.90 2.60 -11.93
N ASP A 323 7.69 2.19 -13.18
CA ASP A 323 8.72 2.10 -14.23
C ASP A 323 9.19 3.47 -14.75
N GLN A 324 8.62 4.57 -14.26
CA GLN A 324 8.98 5.93 -14.61
C GLN A 324 9.09 6.84 -13.38
N PHE A 325 9.30 6.27 -12.20
CA PHE A 325 9.42 7.08 -10.99
C PHE A 325 10.53 8.12 -11.16
N GLY A 326 10.15 9.41 -11.12
CA GLY A 326 11.06 10.54 -11.26
C GLY A 326 11.19 11.14 -12.67
N GLY A 327 10.46 10.62 -13.66
CA GLY A 327 10.38 11.19 -15.01
C GLY A 327 11.55 10.83 -15.94
N ASP A 328 11.48 11.31 -17.17
CA ASP A 328 12.47 11.03 -18.22
C ASP A 328 13.90 11.39 -17.78
N GLY A 329 14.80 10.40 -17.84
CA GLY A 329 16.22 10.55 -17.52
C GLY A 329 16.57 10.49 -16.04
N ASN A 330 15.61 10.15 -15.16
CA ASN A 330 15.90 9.75 -13.79
C ASN A 330 16.07 8.24 -13.70
N HIS A 331 17.28 7.80 -13.36
CA HIS A 331 17.66 6.40 -13.20
C HIS A 331 17.72 5.95 -11.74
N ASP A 332 17.25 6.81 -10.83
CA ASP A 332 17.12 6.56 -9.41
C ASP A 332 15.65 6.49 -8.98
N ILE A 333 15.04 5.32 -9.16
CA ILE A 333 13.63 5.05 -8.79
C ILE A 333 13.36 5.30 -7.30
N MET A 334 14.36 5.10 -6.45
CA MET A 334 14.20 5.26 -5.01
C MET A 334 14.24 6.73 -4.59
N ALA A 335 14.92 7.61 -5.32
CA ALA A 335 15.03 9.04 -4.96
C ALA A 335 13.67 9.74 -4.73
N PRO A 336 12.67 9.65 -5.63
CA PRO A 336 11.38 10.29 -5.40
C PRO A 336 10.61 9.66 -4.23
N ILE A 337 10.74 8.35 -4.00
CA ILE A 337 10.13 7.65 -2.86
C ILE A 337 10.74 8.14 -1.54
N LEU A 338 12.07 8.13 -1.44
CA LEU A 338 12.81 8.59 -0.28
C LEU A 338 12.56 10.08 0.00
N GLY A 339 12.47 10.89 -1.06
CA GLY A 339 12.12 12.31 -0.98
C GLY A 339 10.71 12.54 -0.41
N GLY A 340 9.72 11.79 -0.89
CA GLY A 340 8.34 11.84 -0.37
C GLY A 340 8.22 11.42 1.10
N LEU A 341 9.11 10.53 1.54
CA LEU A 341 9.22 10.08 2.93
C LEU A 341 10.14 10.97 3.79
N THR A 342 10.82 11.95 3.19
CA THR A 342 11.83 12.81 3.84
C THR A 342 12.96 12.05 4.54
N VAL A 343 13.33 10.88 4.00
CA VAL A 343 14.41 10.02 4.56
C VAL A 343 15.61 9.90 3.64
N SER A 344 16.78 9.67 4.24
CA SER A 344 17.98 9.33 3.48
C SER A 344 17.93 7.89 2.97
N ARG A 345 18.66 7.59 1.88
CA ARG A 345 18.78 6.24 1.31
C ARG A 345 19.25 5.17 2.30
N ASN A 346 20.08 5.57 3.27
CA ASN A 346 20.58 4.66 4.31
C ASN A 346 19.47 4.14 5.24
N TYR A 347 18.28 4.76 5.23
CA TYR A 347 17.17 4.36 6.07
C TYR A 347 16.44 3.11 5.56
N MET A 348 16.57 2.80 4.26
CA MET A 348 15.93 1.65 3.63
C MET A 348 16.91 0.54 3.24
N ARG A 349 18.22 0.78 3.37
CA ARG A 349 19.24 -0.27 3.24
C ARG A 349 19.31 -1.06 4.54
N SER A 350 19.19 -2.38 4.44
CA SER A 350 19.68 -3.26 5.50
C SER A 350 21.20 -3.39 5.36
N ASP A 351 21.94 -3.23 6.45
CA ASP A 351 23.41 -3.30 6.44
C ASP A 351 23.97 -4.65 5.92
N ASN A 352 23.15 -5.71 5.97
CA ASN A 352 23.55 -7.06 5.59
C ASN A 352 23.09 -7.48 4.19
N ARG A 353 22.32 -6.65 3.46
CA ARG A 353 21.73 -7.03 2.16
C ARG A 353 22.51 -6.44 1.01
N LYS A 354 22.81 -7.26 0.02
CA LYS A 354 23.45 -6.85 -1.23
C LYS A 354 22.44 -6.15 -2.12
N THR A 355 22.77 -4.95 -2.59
CA THR A 355 21.98 -4.22 -3.58
C THR A 355 22.47 -4.56 -4.98
N VAL A 356 21.57 -4.97 -5.86
CA VAL A 356 21.85 -5.22 -7.27
C VAL A 356 20.97 -4.33 -8.14
N PHE A 357 21.59 -3.47 -8.94
CA PHE A 357 20.89 -2.64 -9.90
C PHE A 357 20.56 -3.47 -11.14
N VAL A 358 19.28 -3.46 -11.53
CA VAL A 358 18.77 -4.21 -12.68
C VAL A 358 18.19 -3.28 -13.73
N GLU A 359 18.30 -3.65 -15.01
CA GLU A 359 17.96 -2.78 -16.13
C GLU A 359 16.53 -2.24 -16.06
N GLY A 360 15.52 -3.09 -15.94
CA GLY A 360 14.13 -2.71 -16.02
C GLY A 360 13.24 -3.29 -14.91
N SER A 361 11.96 -2.94 -14.98
CA SER A 361 10.94 -3.42 -14.05
C SER A 361 10.70 -4.92 -14.18
N THR A 362 10.81 -5.51 -15.38
CA THR A 362 10.63 -6.96 -15.56
C THR A 362 11.74 -7.76 -14.89
N ASP A 363 13.00 -7.31 -14.99
CA ASP A 363 14.13 -7.88 -14.26
C ASP A 363 13.88 -7.87 -12.76
N TYR A 364 13.50 -6.70 -12.24
CA TYR A 364 13.16 -6.51 -10.83
C TYR A 364 12.08 -7.48 -10.38
N PHE A 365 10.98 -7.60 -11.13
CA PHE A 365 9.86 -8.47 -10.76
C PHE A 365 10.24 -9.95 -10.75
N TYR A 366 10.86 -10.46 -11.80
CA TYR A 366 11.19 -11.87 -11.88
C TYR A 366 12.26 -12.24 -10.87
N LEU A 367 13.36 -11.49 -10.78
CA LEU A 367 14.44 -11.79 -9.84
C LEU A 367 13.96 -11.71 -8.38
N THR A 368 13.16 -10.69 -8.04
CA THR A 368 12.57 -10.57 -6.69
C THR A 368 11.65 -11.76 -6.37
N ALA A 369 10.79 -12.16 -7.31
CA ALA A 369 9.86 -13.27 -7.11
C ALA A 369 10.55 -14.63 -6.96
N PHE A 370 11.57 -14.91 -7.77
CA PHE A 370 12.36 -16.14 -7.65
C PHE A 370 13.19 -16.15 -6.35
N CYS A 371 13.75 -15.01 -5.93
CA CYS A 371 14.36 -14.88 -4.61
C CYS A 371 13.38 -15.14 -3.47
N GLU A 372 12.16 -14.60 -3.54
CA GLU A 372 11.11 -14.85 -2.55
C GLU A 372 10.75 -16.35 -2.51
N ALA A 373 10.56 -16.98 -3.67
CA ALA A 373 10.25 -18.40 -3.79
C ALA A 373 11.33 -19.30 -3.16
N LEU A 374 12.61 -18.94 -3.34
CA LEU A 374 13.75 -19.64 -2.76
C LEU A 374 13.85 -19.44 -1.25
N ARG A 375 13.57 -18.22 -0.75
CA ARG A 375 13.50 -17.93 0.70
C ARG A 375 12.43 -18.75 1.40
N GLN A 376 11.25 -18.88 0.79
CA GLN A 376 10.17 -19.72 1.33
C GLN A 376 10.55 -21.21 1.41
N ARG A 377 11.57 -21.64 0.66
CA ARG A 377 12.10 -23.01 0.62
C ARG A 377 13.38 -23.19 1.45
N GLY A 378 13.76 -22.18 2.24
CA GLY A 378 14.87 -22.26 3.20
C GLY A 378 16.21 -21.75 2.67
N THR A 379 16.27 -21.16 1.48
CA THR A 379 17.51 -20.54 0.97
C THR A 379 17.60 -19.08 1.39
N GLU A 380 18.60 -18.73 2.18
CA GLU A 380 18.80 -17.35 2.65
C GLU A 380 19.54 -16.52 1.59
N TYR A 381 18.78 -15.80 0.75
CA TYR A 381 19.31 -14.76 -0.12
C TYR A 381 19.10 -13.37 0.47
N ASP A 382 20.16 -12.75 0.98
CA ASP A 382 20.16 -11.35 1.42
C ASP A 382 20.48 -10.39 0.27
N ILE A 383 19.55 -10.32 -0.69
CA ILE A 383 19.65 -9.51 -1.90
C ILE A 383 18.40 -8.67 -2.15
N ASP A 384 18.63 -7.41 -2.54
CA ASP A 384 17.61 -6.48 -3.00
C ASP A 384 17.92 -6.04 -4.43
N PHE A 385 16.95 -6.22 -5.33
CA PHE A 385 17.04 -5.72 -6.69
C PHE A 385 16.42 -4.33 -6.76
N ILE A 386 17.09 -3.40 -7.43
CA ILE A 386 16.60 -2.03 -7.66
C ILE A 386 16.62 -1.76 -9.16
N PRO A 387 15.48 -1.46 -9.79
CA PRO A 387 15.47 -1.12 -11.21
C PRO A 387 16.08 0.27 -11.44
N ILE A 388 16.71 0.47 -12.59
CA ILE A 388 17.35 1.75 -12.96
C ILE A 388 16.63 2.50 -14.09
N ASN A 389 15.34 2.23 -14.36
CA ASN A 389 14.58 2.86 -15.46
C ASN A 389 15.28 2.76 -16.83
N GLY A 390 15.93 1.62 -17.10
CA GLY A 390 16.64 1.33 -18.34
C GLY A 390 18.10 1.79 -18.34
N VAL A 391 18.85 1.26 -19.31
CA VAL A 391 20.30 1.46 -19.46
C VAL A 391 20.68 2.65 -20.37
N GLY A 392 19.72 3.55 -20.60
CA GLY A 392 19.88 4.75 -21.44
C GLY A 392 19.38 4.60 -22.88
N SER A 393 19.47 5.69 -23.63
CA SER A 393 19.03 5.81 -25.03
C SER A 393 19.89 6.82 -25.81
N LYS A 394 19.47 7.18 -27.03
CA LYS A 394 20.11 8.30 -27.77
C LYS A 394 19.87 9.66 -27.10
N LYS A 395 18.74 9.83 -26.39
CA LYS A 395 18.39 11.08 -25.72
C LYS A 395 18.97 11.16 -24.31
N ASP A 396 19.19 10.01 -23.68
CA ASP A 396 19.87 9.93 -22.39
C ASP A 396 21.05 8.96 -22.43
N SER A 397 22.26 9.48 -22.44
CA SER A 397 23.44 8.68 -22.73
C SER A 397 23.70 7.62 -21.64
N PRO A 398 24.12 6.38 -22.00
CA PRO A 398 24.48 5.37 -21.01
C PRO A 398 25.55 5.84 -20.00
N LYS A 399 26.43 6.76 -20.40
CA LYS A 399 27.42 7.38 -19.49
C LYS A 399 26.79 8.21 -18.37
N ASN A 400 25.66 8.87 -18.64
CA ASN A 400 24.89 9.61 -17.64
C ASN A 400 24.27 8.62 -16.65
N VAL A 401 23.61 7.57 -17.15
CA VAL A 401 23.01 6.51 -16.34
C VAL A 401 24.02 5.93 -15.36
N VAL A 402 25.19 5.49 -15.86
CA VAL A 402 26.28 5.00 -15.00
C VAL A 402 26.73 6.06 -13.99
N GLY A 403 26.75 7.34 -14.39
CA GLY A 403 27.09 8.44 -13.48
C GLY A 403 26.09 8.61 -12.33
N GLN A 404 24.79 8.46 -12.61
CA GLN A 404 23.75 8.46 -11.58
C GLN A 404 23.92 7.26 -10.66
N ILE A 405 24.12 6.05 -11.19
CA ILE A 405 24.29 4.85 -10.35
C ILE A 405 25.53 4.97 -9.44
N ILE A 406 26.66 5.48 -9.96
CA ILE A 406 27.88 5.68 -9.15
C ILE A 406 27.67 6.72 -8.03
N SER A 407 26.78 7.71 -8.23
CA SER A 407 26.45 8.68 -7.18
C SER A 407 25.58 8.08 -6.08
N ILE A 408 24.82 7.03 -6.40
CA ILE A 408 24.03 6.23 -5.46
C ILE A 408 24.95 5.28 -4.68
N GLU A 409 25.76 4.50 -5.40
CA GLU A 409 26.65 3.49 -4.84
C GLU A 409 27.99 3.49 -5.57
N ARG A 410 29.08 3.64 -4.80
CA ARG A 410 30.41 3.88 -5.36
C ARG A 410 30.95 2.71 -6.19
N ASN A 411 30.61 1.49 -5.77
CA ASN A 411 30.96 0.23 -6.43
C ASN A 411 29.68 -0.60 -6.62
N PRO A 412 28.81 -0.22 -7.58
CA PRO A 412 27.51 -0.85 -7.74
C PRO A 412 27.65 -2.25 -8.35
N THR A 413 26.89 -3.21 -7.85
CA THR A 413 26.65 -4.47 -8.56
C THR A 413 25.51 -4.23 -9.56
N ILE A 414 25.74 -4.48 -10.85
CA ILE A 414 24.77 -4.22 -11.91
C ILE A 414 24.57 -5.48 -12.75
N PHE A 415 23.32 -5.85 -13.00
CA PHE A 415 22.92 -6.94 -13.89
C PHE A 415 22.02 -6.41 -15.02
N THR A 416 22.37 -6.70 -16.27
CA THR A 416 21.68 -6.14 -17.45
C THR A 416 21.30 -7.20 -18.49
N ASP A 417 20.44 -6.81 -19.43
CA ASP A 417 20.22 -7.59 -20.64
C ASP A 417 21.53 -7.64 -21.47
N SER A 418 21.62 -8.61 -22.38
CA SER A 418 22.72 -8.80 -23.33
C SER A 418 22.33 -8.34 -24.75
N ASP A 419 21.33 -7.49 -24.85
CA ASP A 419 20.93 -6.87 -26.11
C ASP A 419 21.89 -5.70 -26.48
N TYR A 420 21.55 -4.98 -27.55
CA TYR A 420 22.38 -3.86 -28.00
C TYR A 420 22.49 -2.75 -26.94
N ALA A 421 21.39 -2.43 -26.24
CA ALA A 421 21.37 -1.37 -25.25
C ALA A 421 22.22 -1.74 -24.02
N GLY A 422 22.06 -2.96 -23.51
CA GLY A 422 22.88 -3.51 -22.43
C GLY A 422 24.38 -3.54 -22.80
N THR A 423 24.71 -3.91 -24.04
CA THR A 423 26.10 -3.91 -24.52
C THR A 423 26.72 -2.51 -24.56
N GLU A 424 25.99 -1.51 -25.04
CA GLU A 424 26.47 -0.13 -25.08
C GLU A 424 26.63 0.46 -23.67
N PHE A 425 25.73 0.11 -22.77
CA PHE A 425 25.83 0.46 -21.35
C PHE A 425 27.03 -0.19 -20.67
N LYS A 426 27.28 -1.49 -20.90
CA LYS A 426 28.45 -2.18 -20.37
C LYS A 426 29.76 -1.48 -20.77
N LYS A 427 29.92 -1.08 -22.04
CA LYS A 427 31.07 -0.28 -22.50
C LYS A 427 31.19 1.06 -21.77
N ALA A 428 30.07 1.75 -21.54
CA ALA A 428 30.05 3.00 -20.81
C ALA A 428 30.43 2.82 -19.34
N ALA A 429 29.98 1.74 -18.70
CA ALA A 429 30.29 1.38 -17.33
C ALA A 429 31.77 0.99 -17.15
N GLU A 430 32.31 0.19 -18.08
CA GLU A 430 33.73 -0.22 -18.10
C GLU A 430 34.65 1.00 -18.20
N SER A 431 34.25 2.03 -18.96
CA SER A 431 35.01 3.30 -19.03
C SER A 431 35.07 4.07 -17.70
N LYS A 432 34.22 3.71 -16.73
CA LYS A 432 34.20 4.23 -15.36
C LYS A 432 34.64 3.18 -14.32
N HIS A 433 35.31 2.11 -14.75
CA HIS A 433 35.79 1.01 -13.90
C HIS A 433 34.69 0.21 -13.19
N ILE A 434 33.48 0.20 -13.75
CA ILE A 434 32.37 -0.66 -13.30
C ILE A 434 32.22 -1.79 -14.31
N SER A 435 32.01 -3.02 -13.85
CA SER A 435 31.84 -4.21 -14.71
C SER A 435 30.45 -4.81 -14.54
N PRO A 436 29.43 -4.34 -15.29
CA PRO A 436 28.11 -4.94 -15.28
C PRO A 436 28.14 -6.39 -15.77
N SER A 437 27.40 -7.24 -15.07
CA SER A 437 27.11 -8.61 -15.45
C SER A 437 25.94 -8.64 -16.42
N SER A 438 25.93 -9.61 -17.33
CA SER A 438 24.82 -9.74 -18.27
C SER A 438 24.22 -11.14 -18.26
N ILE A 439 22.96 -11.27 -18.67
CA ILE A 439 22.30 -12.59 -18.71
C ILE A 439 23.07 -13.63 -19.55
N ALA A 440 23.66 -13.22 -20.67
CA ALA A 440 24.47 -14.10 -21.52
C ALA A 440 25.75 -14.58 -20.84
N GLU A 441 26.33 -13.78 -19.93
CA GLU A 441 27.51 -14.14 -19.16
C GLU A 441 27.20 -15.31 -18.20
N VAL A 442 25.99 -15.33 -17.64
CA VAL A 442 25.56 -16.35 -16.67
C VAL A 442 24.96 -17.58 -17.35
N LEU A 443 24.08 -17.38 -18.33
CA LEU A 443 23.28 -18.45 -18.94
C LEU A 443 23.75 -18.85 -20.35
N GLY A 444 24.71 -18.12 -20.92
CA GLY A 444 25.28 -18.35 -22.25
C GLY A 444 24.71 -17.44 -23.35
N ASN A 445 25.48 -17.30 -24.44
CA ASN A 445 25.27 -16.36 -25.55
C ASN A 445 23.90 -16.41 -26.26
N GLY A 446 23.08 -17.44 -26.04
CA GLY A 446 21.74 -17.56 -26.61
C GLY A 446 20.66 -16.77 -25.86
N LYS A 447 20.95 -16.31 -24.63
CA LYS A 447 20.01 -15.58 -23.78
C LYS A 447 20.27 -14.08 -23.91
N LYS A 448 19.25 -13.29 -24.23
CA LYS A 448 19.39 -11.85 -24.48
C LYS A 448 18.72 -10.99 -23.42
N VAL A 449 17.53 -11.40 -22.98
CA VAL A 449 16.72 -10.65 -22.02
C VAL A 449 16.29 -11.53 -20.86
N ILE A 450 15.93 -10.96 -19.70
CA ILE A 450 15.51 -11.74 -18.53
C ILE A 450 14.40 -12.76 -18.82
N GLU A 451 13.49 -12.46 -19.75
CA GLU A 451 12.43 -13.38 -20.17
C GLU A 451 12.97 -14.67 -20.81
N ASP A 452 14.20 -14.67 -21.34
CA ASP A 452 14.82 -15.87 -21.90
C ASP A 452 15.33 -16.83 -20.81
N ALA A 453 15.33 -16.45 -19.53
CA ALA A 453 15.65 -17.34 -18.42
C ALA A 453 14.57 -18.42 -18.18
N PHE A 454 13.34 -18.19 -18.63
CA PHE A 454 12.27 -19.18 -18.60
C PHE A 454 12.48 -20.27 -19.67
N SER A 455 12.11 -21.50 -19.34
CA SER A 455 12.04 -22.57 -20.34
C SER A 455 10.95 -22.27 -21.39
N PRO A 456 11.00 -22.86 -22.60
CA PRO A 456 9.96 -22.64 -23.61
C PRO A 456 8.55 -23.00 -23.13
N ALA A 457 8.42 -24.07 -22.34
CA ALA A 457 7.13 -24.53 -21.83
C ALA A 457 6.56 -23.58 -20.76
N ASP A 458 7.40 -23.14 -19.81
CA ASP A 458 6.98 -22.15 -18.81
C ASP A 458 6.69 -20.80 -19.45
N ALA A 459 7.50 -20.39 -20.44
CA ALA A 459 7.30 -19.14 -21.15
C ALA A 459 5.96 -19.09 -21.89
N GLU A 460 5.55 -20.20 -22.51
CA GLU A 460 4.22 -20.34 -23.12
C GLU A 460 3.11 -20.38 -22.06
N LYS A 461 3.24 -21.24 -21.04
CA LYS A 461 2.26 -21.43 -19.96
C LYS A 461 1.96 -20.12 -19.21
N LEU A 462 2.99 -19.32 -18.98
CA LEU A 462 2.91 -18.10 -18.18
C LEU A 462 2.68 -16.84 -19.01
N GLY A 463 2.69 -16.92 -20.34
CA GLY A 463 2.48 -15.77 -21.23
C GLY A 463 3.68 -14.80 -21.30
N ILE A 464 4.89 -15.32 -21.05
CA ILE A 464 6.17 -14.59 -21.16
C ILE A 464 6.48 -14.25 -22.62
N LYS A 465 5.96 -15.00 -23.59
CA LYS A 465 6.04 -14.68 -25.01
C LYS A 465 4.69 -14.22 -25.54
N THR A 466 4.70 -13.21 -26.41
CA THR A 466 3.52 -12.74 -27.14
C THR A 466 3.14 -13.75 -28.23
N LYS A 467 1.97 -13.56 -28.85
CA LYS A 467 1.53 -14.39 -29.98
C LYS A 467 2.48 -14.35 -31.17
N ASP A 468 3.25 -13.27 -31.30
CA ASP A 468 4.21 -13.04 -32.37
C ASP A 468 5.61 -13.61 -32.03
N GLY A 469 5.78 -14.18 -30.83
CA GLY A 469 7.03 -14.80 -30.37
C GLY A 469 7.98 -13.85 -29.63
N ASP A 470 7.62 -12.57 -29.49
CA ASP A 470 8.42 -11.58 -28.76
C ASP A 470 8.26 -11.73 -27.25
N SER A 471 9.22 -11.22 -26.46
CA SER A 471 9.07 -11.17 -24.99
C SER A 471 7.98 -10.19 -24.55
N ASN A 472 7.10 -10.63 -23.66
CA ASN A 472 6.04 -9.84 -23.06
C ASN A 472 6.61 -9.00 -21.91
N LYS A 473 7.09 -7.79 -22.25
CA LYS A 473 7.68 -6.85 -21.29
C LYS A 473 6.66 -5.90 -20.64
N LYS A 474 5.38 -6.26 -20.58
CA LYS A 474 4.35 -5.40 -19.98
C LYS A 474 4.46 -5.38 -18.47
N PHE A 475 4.45 -4.18 -17.88
CA PHE A 475 4.58 -3.96 -16.45
C PHE A 475 3.53 -4.72 -15.62
N ASP A 476 2.25 -4.56 -15.97
CA ASP A 476 1.12 -5.20 -15.30
C ASP A 476 1.20 -6.74 -15.34
N HIS A 477 1.65 -7.29 -16.47
CA HIS A 477 1.88 -8.72 -16.63
C HIS A 477 2.99 -9.23 -15.70
N ALA A 478 4.16 -8.59 -15.73
CA ALA A 478 5.31 -8.99 -14.91
C ALA A 478 5.02 -8.81 -13.41
N ALA A 479 4.36 -7.71 -13.02
CA ALA A 479 3.92 -7.48 -11.65
C ALA A 479 2.96 -8.58 -11.18
N CYS A 480 1.92 -8.90 -11.95
CA CYS A 480 0.98 -9.97 -11.58
C CYS A 480 1.67 -11.35 -11.46
N LEU A 481 2.59 -11.64 -12.38
CA LEU A 481 3.29 -12.92 -12.39
C LEU A 481 4.28 -13.04 -11.23
N SER A 482 4.94 -11.96 -10.83
CA SER A 482 5.87 -11.93 -9.69
C SER A 482 5.19 -12.41 -8.40
N TYR A 483 3.94 -11.99 -8.16
CA TYR A 483 3.14 -12.45 -7.02
C TYR A 483 2.73 -13.93 -7.09
N LYS A 484 2.67 -14.50 -8.29
CA LYS A 484 2.25 -15.88 -8.53
C LYS A 484 3.42 -16.85 -8.45
N ILE A 485 4.62 -16.46 -8.92
CA ILE A 485 5.81 -17.32 -9.00
C ILE A 485 6.10 -18.06 -7.68
N PRO A 486 6.13 -17.43 -6.49
CA PRO A 486 6.39 -18.14 -5.24
C PRO A 486 5.42 -19.30 -4.96
N GLN A 487 4.16 -19.15 -5.39
CA GLN A 487 3.08 -20.11 -5.18
C GLN A 487 3.19 -21.30 -6.14
N ILE A 488 3.60 -21.06 -7.38
CA ILE A 488 3.69 -22.09 -8.43
C ILE A 488 5.11 -22.61 -8.64
N TYR A 489 6.09 -22.17 -7.84
CA TYR A 489 7.51 -22.43 -8.08
C TYR A 489 7.81 -23.94 -8.22
N ASP A 490 7.18 -24.80 -7.43
CA ASP A 490 7.39 -26.25 -7.51
C ASP A 490 6.83 -26.88 -8.79
N GLU A 491 5.89 -26.22 -9.46
CA GLU A 491 5.30 -26.64 -10.74
C GLU A 491 6.11 -26.17 -11.96
N LEU A 492 7.10 -25.28 -11.77
CA LEU A 492 7.96 -24.79 -12.84
C LEU A 492 8.98 -25.85 -13.24
N GLU A 493 9.40 -25.80 -14.51
CA GLU A 493 10.42 -26.70 -15.02
C GLU A 493 11.77 -26.48 -14.33
N ASP A 494 12.56 -27.56 -14.22
CA ASP A 494 13.89 -27.51 -13.61
C ASP A 494 14.84 -26.56 -14.34
N GLU A 495 14.68 -26.39 -15.66
CA GLU A 495 15.44 -25.39 -16.43
C GLU A 495 15.17 -23.98 -15.92
N THR A 496 13.91 -23.56 -15.80
CA THR A 496 13.53 -22.24 -15.30
C THR A 496 14.10 -22.01 -13.90
N LYS A 497 13.87 -22.95 -12.98
CA LYS A 497 14.37 -22.87 -11.60
C LYS A 497 15.90 -22.75 -11.55
N SER A 498 16.59 -23.59 -12.32
CA SER A 498 18.06 -23.59 -12.40
C SER A 498 18.61 -22.29 -12.98
N ASN A 499 17.98 -21.74 -14.02
CA ASN A 499 18.43 -20.51 -14.66
C ASN A 499 18.34 -19.31 -13.70
N PHE A 500 17.20 -19.13 -13.03
CA PHE A 500 17.06 -18.04 -12.06
C PHE A 500 17.98 -18.22 -10.84
N MET A 501 18.14 -19.45 -10.35
CA MET A 501 19.07 -19.74 -9.25
C MET A 501 20.52 -19.39 -9.64
N LYS A 502 20.98 -19.76 -10.84
CA LYS A 502 22.31 -19.39 -11.35
C LYS A 502 22.50 -17.88 -11.44
N ILE A 503 21.50 -17.14 -11.91
CA ILE A 503 21.57 -15.67 -11.95
C ILE A 503 21.72 -15.10 -10.56
N ILE A 504 20.88 -15.53 -9.61
CA ILE A 504 20.88 -15.03 -8.23
C ILE A 504 22.21 -15.36 -7.54
N ASP A 505 22.69 -16.60 -7.64
CA ASP A 505 23.97 -17.03 -7.07
C ASP A 505 25.14 -16.22 -7.68
N TYR A 506 25.15 -16.04 -9.00
CA TYR A 506 26.19 -15.29 -9.70
C TYR A 506 26.27 -13.85 -9.22
N VAL A 507 25.14 -13.14 -9.15
CA VAL A 507 25.13 -11.74 -8.69
C VAL A 507 25.41 -11.64 -7.20
N MET A 508 25.09 -12.66 -6.40
CA MET A 508 25.42 -12.70 -4.97
C MET A 508 26.93 -12.80 -4.73
N ASP A 509 27.65 -13.55 -5.56
CA ASP A 509 29.09 -13.79 -5.41
C ASP A 509 29.99 -12.59 -5.83
N GLN A 510 29.42 -11.54 -6.43
CA GLN A 510 30.18 -10.37 -6.96
C GLN A 510 30.77 -9.38 -5.95
#